data_AF-A0AAE1KRM5-F1
#
_entry.id   AF-A0AAE1KRM5-F1
#
_cell.length_a   1.000
_cell.length_b   1.000
_cell.length_c   1.000
_cell.angle_alpha   90.00
_cell.angle_beta   90.00
_cell.angle_gamma   90.00
#
_symmetry.space_group_name_H-M   'P 1'
#
loop_
_entity.id
_entity.type
_entity.pdbx_description
1 polymer ?
#
loop_
_entity_poly.entity_id
_entity_poly.type
_entity_poly.pdbx_seq_one_letter_code
_entity_poly.pdbx_strand_id
1 'polypeptide(L)'
;MLRPPDTVAEANEVTDGQGRATGKGRSDSAGNYRTISLISHASKVMLRIILDRLKPQAENIIAEEQAGFRKGRSTIEQIFNLRLLCEKHSNTRESSTTSS
;
A
#
# COMPACT_ATOMS: atom_id res chain seq x y z
N MET A 1 6.59 -32.02 53.05
CA MET A 1 6.48 -30.85 52.16
C MET A 1 7.38 -31.13 50.95
N LEU A 2 6.84 -31.84 49.95
CA LEU A 2 7.60 -32.35 48.81
C LEU A 2 7.71 -31.23 47.77
N ARG A 3 8.92 -30.79 47.44
CA ARG A 3 9.16 -29.90 46.29
C ARG A 3 8.98 -30.70 45.00
N PRO A 4 8.23 -30.21 43.99
CA PRO A 4 8.18 -30.86 42.69
C PRO A 4 9.51 -30.65 41.94
N PRO A 5 9.94 -31.66 41.15
CA PRO A 5 11.18 -31.62 40.38
C PRO A 5 11.07 -30.73 39.15
N ASP A 6 12.20 -30.12 38.78
CA ASP A 6 12.39 -29.34 37.58
C ASP A 6 12.08 -30.17 36.32
N THR A 7 11.10 -29.74 35.53
CA THR A 7 10.91 -30.21 34.16
C THR A 7 11.19 -29.05 33.22
N VAL A 8 12.42 -29.02 32.74
CA VAL A 8 12.80 -28.35 31.50
C VAL A 8 11.99 -28.94 30.35
N ALA A 9 11.18 -28.10 29.70
CA ALA A 9 10.63 -28.37 28.37
C ALA A 9 10.80 -27.11 27.54
N GLU A 10 12.05 -26.93 27.10
CA GLU A 10 12.43 -26.06 26.00
C GLU A 10 11.73 -26.56 24.73
N ALA A 11 10.62 -25.92 24.36
CA ALA A 11 10.03 -26.07 23.03
C ALA A 11 10.65 -25.00 22.13
N ASN A 12 11.88 -25.27 21.70
CA ASN A 12 12.48 -24.61 20.57
C ASN A 12 11.90 -25.22 19.29
N GLU A 13 10.89 -24.56 18.71
CA GLU A 13 10.45 -24.85 17.34
C GLU A 13 11.01 -23.77 16.42
N VAL A 14 12.27 -23.97 16.01
CA VAL A 14 12.79 -23.38 14.79
C VAL A 14 12.22 -24.20 13.64
N THR A 15 11.36 -23.62 12.82
CA THR A 15 11.32 -23.97 11.39
C THR A 15 11.18 -22.71 10.54
N ASP A 16 12.32 -22.36 9.96
CA ASP A 16 12.52 -21.89 8.60
C ASP A 16 11.44 -21.03 7.92
N GLY A 17 11.85 -19.79 7.66
CA GLY A 17 12.04 -19.37 6.28
C GLY A 17 10.79 -19.42 5.40
N GLN A 18 10.06 -18.31 5.36
CA GLN A 18 9.29 -17.96 4.16
C GLN A 18 9.47 -16.49 3.80
N GLY A 19 10.64 -16.22 3.23
CA GLY A 19 10.75 -15.22 2.18
C GLY A 19 9.87 -15.65 1.01
N ARG A 20 8.63 -15.16 0.98
CA ARG A 20 7.89 -14.96 -0.27
C ARG A 20 6.88 -13.86 -0.05
N ALA A 21 7.24 -12.64 -0.46
CA ALA A 21 6.31 -11.52 -0.55
C ALA A 21 5.30 -11.77 -1.68
N THR A 22 4.38 -12.71 -1.48
CA THR A 22 3.11 -12.68 -2.22
C THR A 22 2.23 -11.70 -1.46
N GLY A 23 1.84 -10.59 -2.09
CA GLY A 23 1.07 -9.50 -1.48
C GLY A 23 -0.34 -9.86 -0.98
N LYS A 24 -0.61 -11.14 -0.75
CA LYS A 24 -1.80 -11.70 -0.12
C LYS A 24 -1.33 -12.41 1.13
N GLY A 25 -1.70 -11.90 2.30
CA GLY A 25 -1.45 -12.59 3.56
C GLY A 25 -2.06 -13.99 3.55
N ARG A 26 -1.54 -14.89 4.40
CA ARG A 26 -2.03 -16.29 4.49
C ARG A 26 -3.56 -16.30 4.69
N SER A 27 -4.27 -17.08 3.88
CA SER A 27 -5.74 -17.23 3.95
C SER A 27 -6.24 -17.63 5.33
N ASP A 28 -5.37 -18.27 6.11
CA ASP A 28 -5.67 -18.91 7.38
C ASP A 28 -5.63 -17.91 8.55
N SER A 29 -5.18 -16.68 8.32
CA SER A 29 -5.14 -15.65 9.36
C SER A 29 -6.30 -14.66 9.18
N ALA A 30 -7.21 -14.63 10.16
CA ALA A 30 -8.38 -13.74 10.16
C ALA A 30 -8.02 -12.24 9.99
N GLY A 31 -6.82 -11.82 10.42
CA GLY A 31 -6.32 -10.44 10.25
C GLY A 31 -6.01 -10.03 8.80
N ASN A 32 -6.02 -10.96 7.84
CA ASN A 32 -5.75 -10.67 6.43
C ASN A 32 -7.00 -10.25 5.65
N TYR A 33 -8.18 -10.30 6.27
CA TYR A 33 -9.43 -9.85 5.66
C TYR A 33 -9.75 -8.41 6.04
N ARG A 34 -10.15 -7.62 5.04
CA ARG A 34 -10.68 -6.27 5.25
C ARG A 34 -12.19 -6.32 5.36
N THR A 35 -12.74 -5.91 6.51
CA THR A 35 -14.19 -5.76 6.69
C THR A 35 -14.73 -4.66 5.79
N ILE A 36 -15.91 -4.89 5.20
CA ILE A 36 -16.64 -3.90 4.40
C ILE A 36 -17.94 -3.57 5.14
N SER A 37 -18.19 -2.28 5.37
CA SER A 37 -19.46 -1.80 5.90
C SER A 37 -20.42 -1.45 4.78
N LEU A 38 -21.65 -1.96 4.85
CA LEU A 38 -22.68 -1.65 3.87
C LEU A 38 -23.40 -0.36 4.26
N ILE A 39 -23.61 0.52 3.27
CA ILE A 39 -24.31 1.80 3.43
C ILE A 39 -25.72 1.69 2.85
N SER A 40 -26.69 2.28 3.55
CA SER A 40 -28.09 2.33 3.09
C SER A 40 -28.25 3.06 1.75
N HIS A 41 -29.35 2.80 1.03
CA HIS A 41 -29.60 3.49 -0.26
C HIS A 41 -29.73 5.02 -0.09
N ALA A 42 -30.48 5.48 0.90
CA ALA A 42 -30.65 6.91 1.18
C ALA A 42 -29.31 7.59 1.47
N SER A 43 -28.46 6.95 2.28
CA SER A 43 -27.13 7.47 2.62
C SER A 43 -26.20 7.53 1.40
N LYS A 44 -26.27 6.58 0.45
CA LYS A 44 -25.49 6.66 -0.80
C LYS A 44 -25.85 7.89 -1.63
N VAL A 45 -27.14 8.22 -1.74
CA VAL A 45 -27.60 9.41 -2.47
C VAL A 45 -27.05 10.67 -1.81
N MET A 46 -27.17 10.77 -0.49
CA MET A 46 -26.63 11.91 0.27
C MET A 46 -25.11 12.04 0.11
N LEU A 47 -24.36 10.94 0.23
CA LEU A 47 -22.91 10.93 0.03
C LEU A 47 -22.52 11.38 -1.37
N ARG A 48 -23.30 11.02 -2.39
CA ARG A 48 -23.02 11.45 -3.75
C ARG A 48 -23.15 12.97 -3.90
N ILE A 49 -24.19 13.56 -3.34
CA ILE A 49 -24.40 15.02 -3.34
C ILE A 49 -23.23 15.73 -2.62
N ILE A 50 -22.81 15.22 -1.47
CA ILE A 50 -21.68 15.79 -0.71
C ILE A 50 -20.38 15.68 -1.53
N LEU A 51 -20.11 14.52 -2.11
CA LEU A 51 -18.91 14.28 -2.92
C LEU A 51 -18.86 15.23 -4.10
N ASP A 52 -19.97 15.39 -4.84
CA ASP A 52 -20.00 16.25 -6.02
C ASP A 52 -19.76 17.73 -5.68
N ARG A 53 -20.14 18.18 -4.47
CA ARG A 53 -19.85 19.53 -3.97
C ARG A 53 -18.40 19.70 -3.51
N LEU A 54 -17.80 18.67 -2.89
CA LEU A 54 -16.45 18.73 -2.36
C LEU A 54 -15.38 18.55 -3.44
N LYS A 55 -15.69 17.78 -4.48
CA LYS A 55 -14.77 17.44 -5.57
C LYS A 55 -14.02 18.64 -6.17
N PRO A 56 -14.65 19.75 -6.58
CA PRO A 56 -13.92 20.89 -7.15
C PRO A 56 -12.95 21.54 -6.16
N GLN A 57 -13.26 21.53 -4.86
CA GLN A 57 -12.36 22.06 -3.83
C GLN A 57 -11.18 21.11 -3.60
N ALA A 58 -11.44 19.81 -3.57
CA ALA A 58 -10.42 18.79 -3.39
C ALA A 58 -9.39 18.80 -4.53
N GLU A 59 -9.82 18.96 -5.80
CA GLU A 59 -8.91 19.00 -6.94
C GLU A 59 -7.89 20.16 -6.87
N ASN A 60 -8.23 21.26 -6.19
CA ASN A 60 -7.32 22.40 -5.97
C ASN A 60 -6.33 22.18 -4.82
N ILE A 61 -6.65 21.28 -3.88
CA ILE A 61 -5.83 21.02 -2.68
C ILE A 61 -4.90 19.82 -2.91
N ILE A 62 -5.34 18.84 -3.70
CA ILE A 62 -4.60 17.60 -3.93
C ILE A 62 -3.37 17.88 -4.83
N ALA A 63 -2.22 17.40 -4.37
CA ALA A 63 -0.94 17.48 -5.08
C ALA A 63 -0.98 16.81 -6.46
N GLU A 64 -0.18 17.30 -7.40
CA GLU A 64 -0.21 16.82 -8.78
C GLU A 64 0.28 15.37 -8.91
N GLU A 65 1.18 14.95 -8.04
CA GLU A 65 1.76 13.61 -8.00
C GLU A 65 0.74 12.56 -7.52
N GLN A 66 -0.34 13.00 -6.86
CA GLN A 66 -1.37 12.11 -6.37
C GLN A 66 -2.28 11.65 -7.50
N ALA A 67 -2.09 10.43 -7.98
CA ALA A 67 -2.95 9.83 -9.01
C ALA A 67 -4.24 9.21 -8.45
N GLY A 68 -4.22 8.79 -7.18
CA GLY A 68 -5.34 8.09 -6.54
C GLY A 68 -6.57 8.99 -6.35
N PHE A 69 -7.76 8.45 -6.64
CA PHE A 69 -9.06 9.11 -6.45
C PHE A 69 -9.27 10.43 -7.23
N ARG A 70 -8.39 10.76 -8.18
CA ARG A 70 -8.53 11.92 -9.06
C ARG A 70 -9.16 11.54 -10.39
N LYS A 71 -9.92 12.46 -10.97
CA LYS A 71 -10.47 12.26 -12.32
C LYS A 71 -9.34 12.40 -13.35
N GLY A 72 -9.26 11.45 -14.28
CA GLY A 72 -8.34 11.56 -15.43
C GLY A 72 -6.86 11.30 -15.10
N ARG A 73 -6.57 10.68 -13.95
CA ARG A 73 -5.23 10.17 -13.63
C ARG A 73 -5.26 8.65 -13.59
N SER A 74 -4.32 8.02 -14.29
CA SER A 74 -4.20 6.56 -14.34
C SER A 74 -2.93 6.07 -13.66
N THR A 75 -2.98 4.88 -13.04
CA THR A 75 -1.79 4.20 -12.51
C THR A 75 -0.74 3.95 -13.61
N ILE A 76 -1.18 3.76 -14.86
CA ILE A 76 -0.29 3.53 -16.00
C ILE A 76 0.57 4.76 -16.27
N GLU A 77 -0.05 5.95 -16.30
CA GLU A 77 0.65 7.22 -16.51
C GLU A 77 1.66 7.47 -15.39
N GLN A 78 1.30 7.16 -14.14
CA GLN A 78 2.19 7.34 -13.01
C GLN A 78 3.40 6.40 -13.06
N ILE A 79 3.20 5.12 -13.43
CA ILE A 79 4.31 4.17 -13.62
C ILE A 79 5.22 4.64 -14.76
N PHE A 80 4.65 5.14 -15.85
CA PHE A 80 5.42 5.67 -16.97
C PHE A 80 6.28 6.88 -16.54
N ASN A 81 5.68 7.85 -15.84
CA ASN A 81 6.39 9.01 -15.32
C ASN A 81 7.56 8.60 -14.41
N LEU A 82 7.35 7.63 -13.53
CA LEU A 82 8.41 7.10 -12.66
C LEU A 82 9.55 6.46 -13.47
N ARG A 83 9.24 5.66 -14.50
CA ARG A 83 10.27 5.07 -15.37
C ARG A 83 11.08 6.13 -16.08
N LEU A 84 10.42 7.14 -16.65
CA LEU A 84 11.08 8.24 -17.34
C LEU A 84 12.00 9.05 -16.41
N LEU A 85 11.56 9.30 -15.18
CA LEU A 85 12.38 9.98 -14.17
C LEU A 85 13.63 9.16 -13.82
N CYS A 86 13.47 7.85 -13.60
CA CYS A 86 14.60 6.96 -13.34
C CYS A 86 15.61 6.94 -14.49
N GLU A 87 15.13 6.84 -15.73
CA GLU A 87 15.99 6.83 -16.93
C GLU A 87 16.76 8.15 -17.08
N LYS A 88 16.09 9.29 -16.94
CA LYS A 88 16.74 10.61 -16.97
C LYS A 88 17.84 10.75 -15.92
N HIS A 89 17.59 10.28 -14.70
CA HIS A 89 18.59 10.32 -13.63
C HIS A 89 19.77 9.37 -13.86
N SER A 90 19.56 8.22 -14.51
CA SER A 90 20.64 7.31 -14.91
C SER A 90 21.54 7.95 -15.96
N ASN A 91 20.95 8.47 -17.04
CA ASN A 91 21.70 9.07 -18.15
C ASN A 91 22.46 10.34 -17.74
N THR A 92 21.92 11.12 -16.80
CA THR A 92 22.59 12.32 -16.26
C THR A 92 23.83 11.97 -15.42
N ARG A 93 23.85 10.79 -14.78
CA ARG A 93 25.03 10.33 -14.05
C ARG A 93 26.15 9.92 -15.00
N GLU A 94 25.82 9.23 -16.10
CA GLU A 94 26.80 8.76 -17.08
C GLU A 94 27.49 9.91 -17.85
N SER A 95 26.79 11.00 -18.13
CA SER A 95 27.38 12.19 -18.78
C SER A 95 28.30 13.00 -17.86
N SER A 96 28.11 12.93 -16.53
CA SER A 96 28.98 13.58 -15.56
C SER A 96 30.29 12.82 -15.28
N THR A 97 30.32 11.50 -15.51
CA THR A 97 31.50 10.64 -15.29
C THR A 97 32.41 10.52 -16.51
N THR A 98 31.97 10.95 -17.69
CA THR A 98 32.73 10.85 -18.97
C THR A 98 33.44 12.14 -19.37
N SER A 99 33.31 13.22 -18.61
CA SER A 99 34.02 14.50 -18.80
C SER A 99 35.12 14.77 -17.76
N SER A 100 35.70 13.72 -17.16
CA SER A 100 36.93 13.80 -16.35
C SER A 100 37.96 12.80 -16.85
#